data_AF-A0A1G4M996-F1
#
_entry.id   AF-A0A1G4M996-F1
#
_cell.length_a   1.000
_cell.length_b   1.000
_cell.length_c   1.000
_cell.angle_alpha   90.00
_cell.angle_beta   90.00
_cell.angle_gamma   90.00
#
_symmetry.space_group_name_H-M   'P 1'
#
loop_
_entity.id
_entity.type
_entity.pdbx_description
1 polymer ?
#
loop_
_entity_poly.entity_id
_entity_poly.type
_entity_poly.pdbx_seq_one_letter_code
_entity_poly.pdbx_strand_id
1 'polypeptide(L)'
;MSHYSPLGATYGVRINQFLETPEDFDKYHAKLNRKLQKLRHHCRLTTKDTKKYSSKEKYSKIGHEEYDTKSKLFGTIVLLHAERDLALVEALKLKARQRGSLKSSERKVTATRLKKAHTTSQRLLEITQNESNWATRLEYLVYDKLCQVEYLVFGKQVKRKNSSVIAKDLALAFAALQHLQQLEKLDKDVSEAITSKFEYLLRQHADAALFTTKELQVFIKGQVQANTIDPLVKVLIDNGFDSQNNDVEMESEATAARQVQWRSFTAKIKDSKVAEVISEASKIQPKELSDYSTQLAKWQEALNAQRSFIEKSQEDEQDEDHGEDDQILLTYIQYSSYFTTVERDDQIFQQLWKQWTSAKGSIVGKLTKYKEIERIVSNIVTYLGQIMELPGVYSDDELLSTLKIAVAYYQLHLTAGCLASLYQAKNKYLESLALYVDAHKRLDSCLQESGIEASLPGNIITPEKIKTLGDMIIAGSNSVIALAEFEKVTSCNSSKKYFPTLLELLGKPVGPQDVDIKNLFPMRPRIMPVSAKPNLFDLAFNYITYVDQPQGTPQPVEHLSEEPAQSQTEIPKKKGIFGLFGR
;
A
#
# COMPACT_ATOMS: atom_id res chain seq x y z
N MET A 1 -35.06 -6.99 25.98
CA MET A 1 -35.16 -5.94 27.01
C MET A 1 -33.84 -5.17 27.00
N SER A 2 -33.83 -3.85 26.82
CA SER A 2 -32.58 -3.08 26.85
C SER A 2 -31.97 -3.17 28.24
N HIS A 3 -30.81 -3.79 28.37
CA HIS A 3 -30.07 -3.80 29.63
C HIS A 3 -29.60 -2.38 29.95
N TYR A 4 -29.58 -2.03 31.23
CA TYR A 4 -29.00 -0.79 31.69
C TYR A 4 -27.50 -1.02 31.91
N SER A 5 -26.67 -0.26 31.17
CA SER A 5 -25.21 -0.28 31.26
C SER A 5 -24.69 0.87 32.14
N PRO A 6 -24.18 0.59 33.36
CA PRO A 6 -23.51 1.57 34.21
C PRO A 6 -22.30 2.25 33.53
N LEU A 7 -21.48 1.50 32.79
CA LEU A 7 -20.32 2.03 32.07
C LEU A 7 -20.76 2.89 30.88
N GLY A 8 -21.81 2.48 30.17
CA GLY A 8 -22.45 3.29 29.13
C GLY A 8 -23.02 4.60 29.69
N ALA A 9 -23.67 4.55 30.86
CA ALA A 9 -24.24 5.73 31.53
C ALA A 9 -23.19 6.71 32.12
N THR A 10 -21.92 6.29 32.18
CA THR A 10 -20.79 7.08 32.68
C THR A 10 -19.80 7.35 31.54
N TYR A 11 -18.85 6.44 31.30
CA TYR A 11 -17.84 6.55 30.23
C TYR A 11 -18.46 6.67 28.84
N GLY A 12 -19.54 5.94 28.53
CA GLY A 12 -20.22 6.07 27.24
C GLY A 12 -20.79 7.47 27.00
N VAL A 13 -21.29 8.14 28.04
CA VAL A 13 -21.75 9.54 27.94
C VAL A 13 -20.59 10.50 27.68
N ARG A 14 -19.39 10.21 28.21
CA ARG A 14 -18.20 11.04 27.96
C ARG A 14 -17.77 10.97 26.50
N ILE A 15 -17.80 9.77 25.92
CA ILE A 15 -17.46 9.52 24.50
C ILE A 15 -18.49 10.18 23.60
N ASN A 16 -19.78 9.94 23.84
CA ASN A 16 -20.88 10.52 23.06
C ASN A 16 -20.93 12.05 23.09
N GLN A 17 -20.40 12.69 24.14
CA GLN A 17 -20.31 14.15 24.26
C GLN A 17 -18.95 14.70 23.84
N PHE A 18 -18.02 13.86 23.38
CA PHE A 18 -16.66 14.23 22.98
C PHE A 18 -15.97 15.14 24.01
N LEU A 19 -15.95 14.71 25.27
CA LEU A 19 -15.37 15.50 26.36
C LEU A 19 -13.83 15.49 26.29
N GLU A 20 -13.25 16.54 25.71
CA GLU A 20 -11.79 16.67 25.56
C GLU A 20 -11.18 17.78 26.42
N THR A 21 -11.89 18.91 26.56
CA THR A 21 -11.33 20.09 27.22
C THR A 21 -11.77 20.20 28.69
N PRO A 22 -11.05 20.96 29.54
CA PRO A 22 -11.50 21.19 30.91
C PRO A 22 -12.88 21.87 31.00
N GLU A 23 -13.21 22.73 30.04
CA GLU A 23 -14.51 23.42 30.00
C GLU A 23 -15.65 22.44 29.72
N ASP A 24 -15.41 21.42 28.90
CA ASP A 24 -16.39 20.39 28.60
C ASP A 24 -16.67 19.54 29.84
N PHE A 25 -15.63 19.18 30.60
CA PHE A 25 -15.80 18.50 31.89
C PHE A 25 -16.49 19.38 32.94
N ASP A 26 -16.25 20.68 32.97
CA ASP A 26 -16.97 21.61 33.85
C ASP A 26 -18.47 21.67 33.49
N LYS A 27 -18.81 21.75 32.19
CA LYS A 27 -20.20 21.69 31.68
C LYS A 27 -20.84 20.34 32.01
N TYR A 28 -20.13 19.24 31.79
CA TYR A 28 -20.59 17.88 32.11
C TYR A 28 -20.85 17.72 33.61
N HIS A 29 -19.94 18.18 34.46
CA HIS A 29 -20.11 18.22 35.91
C HIS A 29 -21.36 19.04 36.33
N ALA A 30 -21.61 20.18 35.70
CA ALA A 30 -22.82 20.97 35.94
C ALA A 30 -24.10 20.24 35.50
N LYS A 31 -24.09 19.56 34.34
CA LYS A 31 -25.20 18.72 33.86
C LYS A 31 -25.47 17.57 34.85
N LEU A 32 -24.44 16.89 35.33
CA LEU A 32 -24.56 15.82 36.33
C LEU A 32 -25.18 16.32 37.63
N ASN A 33 -24.79 17.50 38.12
CA ASN A 33 -25.40 18.10 39.31
C ASN A 33 -26.91 18.35 39.14
N ARG A 34 -27.31 18.92 38.01
CA ARG A 34 -28.74 19.14 37.69
C ARG A 34 -29.50 17.81 37.58
N LYS A 35 -28.90 16.79 36.94
CA LYS A 35 -29.49 15.45 36.81
C LYS A 35 -29.65 14.78 38.18
N LEU A 36 -28.62 14.84 39.03
CA LEU A 36 -28.68 14.33 40.41
C LEU A 36 -29.74 15.04 41.26
N GLN A 37 -29.89 16.36 41.12
CA GLN A 37 -30.93 17.10 41.84
C GLN A 37 -32.33 16.64 41.42
N LYS A 38 -32.57 16.49 40.12
CA LYS A 38 -33.85 15.96 39.59
C LYS A 38 -34.12 14.54 40.07
N LEU A 39 -33.14 13.65 40.01
CA LEU A 39 -33.28 12.27 40.48
C LEU A 39 -33.52 12.19 41.98
N ARG A 40 -32.83 13.00 42.80
CA ARG A 40 -33.08 13.07 44.25
C ARG A 40 -34.49 13.54 44.56
N HIS A 41 -35.03 14.47 43.78
CA HIS A 41 -36.41 14.91 43.95
C HIS A 41 -37.40 13.81 43.56
N HIS A 42 -37.17 13.16 42.40
CA HIS A 42 -37.99 12.05 41.91
C HIS A 42 -38.04 10.88 42.89
N CYS A 43 -36.88 10.49 43.44
CA CYS A 43 -36.78 9.43 44.45
C CYS A 43 -37.11 9.90 45.89
N ARG A 44 -37.61 11.13 46.06
CA ARG A 44 -38.03 11.70 47.37
C ARG A 44 -36.94 11.67 48.46
N LEU A 45 -35.69 11.85 48.04
CA LEU A 45 -34.51 11.90 48.91
C LEU A 45 -34.22 13.32 49.42
N THR A 46 -34.90 14.34 48.88
CA THR A 46 -34.76 15.75 49.30
C THR A 46 -35.42 16.00 50.65
N THR A 47 -34.69 16.63 51.58
CA THR A 47 -35.19 17.05 52.89
C THR A 47 -35.32 18.58 52.93
N LYS A 48 -36.47 19.10 53.41
CA LYS A 48 -36.69 20.54 53.60
C LYS A 48 -36.17 21.06 54.95
N ASP A 49 -35.99 20.15 55.92
CA ASP A 49 -35.53 20.49 57.27
C ASP A 49 -34.00 20.56 57.31
N THR A 50 -33.48 21.77 57.13
CA THR A 50 -32.03 22.05 57.15
C THR A 50 -31.45 22.07 58.57
N LYS A 51 -32.26 22.32 59.61
CA LYS A 51 -31.80 22.40 61.00
C LYS A 51 -31.49 21.01 61.57
N LYS A 52 -32.23 19.98 61.16
CA LYS A 52 -32.00 18.57 61.56
C LYS A 52 -31.67 17.69 60.35
N TYR A 53 -30.82 18.19 59.45
CA TYR A 53 -30.51 17.50 58.20
C TYR A 53 -29.93 16.09 58.43
N SER A 54 -28.94 15.95 59.33
CA SER A 54 -28.24 14.68 59.57
C SER A 54 -29.17 13.53 60.00
N SER A 55 -30.16 13.80 60.85
CA SER A 55 -31.08 12.76 61.32
C SER A 55 -32.15 12.42 60.28
N LYS A 56 -32.56 13.40 59.46
CA LYS A 56 -33.65 13.27 58.49
C LYS A 56 -33.20 12.90 57.08
N GLU A 57 -31.91 12.99 56.77
CA GLU A 57 -31.43 12.62 55.44
C GLU A 57 -31.66 11.12 55.17
N LYS A 58 -32.12 10.85 53.94
CA LYS A 58 -32.46 9.50 53.50
C LYS A 58 -31.35 8.90 52.62
N TYR A 59 -30.52 9.74 52.01
CA TYR A 59 -29.53 9.29 51.05
C TYR A 59 -28.49 8.33 51.65
N SER A 60 -28.04 8.56 52.88
CA SER A 60 -27.11 7.67 53.60
C SER A 60 -27.73 6.36 54.08
N LYS A 61 -29.06 6.31 54.18
CA LYS A 61 -29.82 5.17 54.71
C LYS A 61 -30.32 4.21 53.63
N ILE A 62 -30.09 4.53 52.35
CA ILE A 62 -30.39 3.64 51.23
C ILE A 62 -29.56 2.36 51.40
N GLY A 63 -30.25 1.23 51.49
CA GLY A 63 -29.70 -0.12 51.54
C GLY A 63 -30.16 -0.97 50.34
N HIS A 64 -29.80 -2.25 50.33
CA HIS A 64 -30.11 -3.18 49.25
C HIS A 64 -31.62 -3.41 49.08
N GLU A 65 -32.38 -3.50 50.17
CA GLU A 65 -33.84 -3.71 50.12
C GLU A 65 -34.56 -2.60 49.34
N GLU A 66 -34.15 -1.34 49.52
CA GLU A 66 -34.78 -0.21 48.82
C GLU A 66 -34.47 -0.21 47.31
N TYR A 67 -33.28 -0.70 46.94
CA TYR A 67 -32.87 -0.84 45.56
C TYR A 67 -33.70 -1.90 44.82
N ASP A 68 -33.94 -3.04 45.46
CA ASP A 68 -34.66 -4.16 44.84
C ASP A 68 -36.18 -3.96 44.86
N THR A 69 -36.75 -3.43 45.95
CA THR A 69 -38.20 -3.33 46.12
C THR A 69 -38.81 -2.06 45.52
N LYS A 70 -38.12 -0.91 45.62
CA LYS A 70 -38.71 0.39 45.24
C LYS A 70 -38.29 0.81 43.84
N SER A 71 -36.98 0.91 43.58
CA SER A 71 -36.49 1.36 42.27
C SER A 71 -35.00 1.15 42.07
N LYS A 72 -34.63 0.60 40.90
CA LYS A 72 -33.23 0.50 40.45
C LYS A 72 -32.57 1.88 40.23
N LEU A 73 -33.35 2.97 40.17
CA LEU A 73 -32.83 4.35 40.10
C LEU A 73 -31.94 4.72 41.29
N PHE A 74 -32.10 4.09 42.45
CA PHE A 74 -31.23 4.35 43.59
C PHE A 74 -29.76 4.02 43.27
N GLY A 75 -29.50 2.93 42.53
CA GLY A 75 -28.16 2.58 42.04
C GLY A 75 -27.62 3.65 41.07
N THR A 76 -28.44 4.10 40.11
CA THR A 76 -28.08 5.19 39.19
C THR A 76 -27.74 6.48 39.91
N ILE A 77 -28.44 6.84 41.00
CA ILE A 77 -28.12 8.06 41.77
C ILE A 77 -26.75 7.95 42.41
N VAL A 78 -26.42 6.81 43.04
CA VAL A 78 -25.14 6.61 43.70
C VAL A 78 -24.00 6.55 42.67
N LEU A 79 -24.21 5.88 41.53
CA LEU A 79 -23.28 5.86 40.40
C LEU A 79 -22.98 7.28 39.88
N LEU A 80 -24.02 8.06 39.56
CA LEU A 80 -23.85 9.42 39.05
C LEU A 80 -23.23 10.38 40.09
N HIS A 81 -23.38 10.07 41.38
CA HIS A 81 -22.72 10.83 42.45
C HIS A 81 -21.20 10.60 42.43
N ALA A 82 -20.75 9.35 42.30
CA ALA A 82 -19.32 9.05 42.12
C ALA A 82 -18.79 9.69 40.82
N GLU A 83 -19.53 9.55 39.72
CA GLU A 83 -19.17 10.10 38.40
C GLU A 83 -19.03 11.62 38.43
N ARG A 84 -19.89 12.32 39.17
CA ARG A 84 -19.77 13.77 39.38
C ARG A 84 -18.42 14.13 40.01
N ASP A 85 -18.04 13.43 41.08
CA ASP A 85 -16.77 13.71 41.74
C ASP A 85 -15.57 13.37 40.83
N LEU A 86 -15.66 12.33 39.99
CA LEU A 86 -14.65 12.02 38.96
C LEU A 86 -14.56 13.09 37.86
N ALA A 87 -15.69 13.57 37.35
CA ALA A 87 -15.72 14.61 36.30
C ALA A 87 -15.01 15.91 36.76
N LEU A 88 -15.20 16.30 38.02
CA LEU A 88 -14.49 17.43 38.61
C LEU A 88 -12.98 17.18 38.70
N VAL A 89 -12.57 15.94 39.03
CA VAL A 89 -11.16 15.57 39.10
C VAL A 89 -10.52 15.62 37.71
N GLU A 90 -11.20 15.13 36.67
CA GLU A 90 -10.70 15.20 35.30
C GLU A 90 -10.52 16.64 34.82
N ALA A 91 -11.50 17.52 35.09
CA ALA A 91 -11.36 18.95 34.79
C ALA A 91 -10.10 19.56 35.44
N LEU A 92 -9.81 19.21 36.70
CA LEU A 92 -8.62 19.69 37.41
C LEU A 92 -7.32 19.08 36.85
N LYS A 93 -7.32 17.79 36.47
CA LYS A 93 -6.18 17.14 35.81
C LYS A 93 -5.86 17.80 34.47
N LEU A 94 -6.87 18.08 33.64
CA LEU A 94 -6.68 18.74 32.35
C LEU A 94 -6.19 20.19 32.53
N LYS A 95 -6.75 20.95 33.48
CA LYS A 95 -6.23 22.29 33.85
C LYS A 95 -4.78 22.23 34.32
N ALA A 96 -4.40 21.19 35.04
CA ALA A 96 -3.01 21.00 35.46
C ALA A 96 -2.08 20.68 34.27
N ARG A 97 -2.51 19.85 33.33
CA ARG A 97 -1.76 19.57 32.08
C ARG A 97 -1.51 20.85 31.28
N GLN A 98 -2.53 21.69 31.10
CA GLN A 98 -2.40 22.98 30.40
C GLN A 98 -1.40 23.94 31.09
N ARG A 99 -1.28 23.88 32.42
CA ARG A 99 -0.37 24.72 33.21
C ARG A 99 0.98 24.06 33.50
N GLY A 100 1.18 22.81 33.10
CA GLY A 100 2.35 21.99 33.44
C GLY A 100 2.41 21.49 34.90
N SER A 101 1.57 21.99 35.82
CA SER A 101 1.54 21.53 37.21
C SER A 101 0.18 21.69 37.89
N LEU A 102 -0.07 20.85 38.90
CA LEU A 102 -1.28 20.90 39.73
C LEU A 102 -1.02 21.79 40.96
N LYS A 103 -1.89 22.78 41.19
CA LYS A 103 -1.78 23.67 42.36
C LYS A 103 -1.95 22.89 43.66
N SER A 104 -1.35 23.35 44.75
CA SER A 104 -1.45 22.68 46.07
C SER A 104 -2.89 22.54 46.55
N SER A 105 -3.70 23.59 46.41
CA SER A 105 -5.13 23.57 46.75
C SER A 105 -5.91 22.56 45.90
N GLU A 106 -5.67 22.53 44.59
CA GLU A 106 -6.30 21.59 43.66
C GLU A 106 -5.88 20.15 43.95
N ARG A 107 -4.61 19.91 44.32
CA ARG A 107 -4.11 18.59 44.75
C ARG A 107 -4.84 18.04 45.96
N LYS A 108 -5.17 18.90 46.94
CA LYS A 108 -6.00 18.51 48.08
C LYS A 108 -7.43 18.18 47.64
N VAL A 109 -7.98 18.96 46.72
CA VAL A 109 -9.33 18.71 46.16
C VAL A 109 -9.36 17.39 45.37
N THR A 110 -8.39 17.12 44.50
CA THR A 110 -8.35 15.88 43.73
C THR A 110 -8.27 14.66 44.64
N ALA A 111 -7.38 14.69 45.64
CA ALA A 111 -7.27 13.60 46.62
C ALA A 111 -8.57 13.37 47.40
N THR A 112 -9.21 14.43 47.89
CA THR A 112 -10.47 14.31 48.65
C THR A 112 -11.64 13.85 47.78
N ARG A 113 -11.71 14.28 46.53
CA ARG A 113 -12.77 13.89 45.58
C ARG A 113 -12.61 12.46 45.10
N LEU A 114 -11.39 12.01 44.80
CA LEU A 114 -11.11 10.62 44.45
C LEU A 114 -11.42 9.67 45.61
N LYS A 115 -11.03 10.03 46.84
CA LYS A 115 -11.40 9.25 48.03
C LYS A 115 -12.92 9.12 48.17
N LYS A 116 -13.64 10.23 47.97
CA LYS A 116 -15.12 10.24 48.01
C LYS A 116 -15.73 9.40 46.90
N ALA A 117 -15.23 9.49 45.67
CA ALA A 117 -15.69 8.70 44.54
C ALA A 117 -15.55 7.20 44.85
N HIS A 118 -14.38 6.76 45.33
CA HIS A 118 -14.15 5.37 45.72
C HIS A 118 -15.05 4.92 46.89
N THR A 119 -15.21 5.72 47.94
CA THR A 119 -16.15 5.36 49.03
C THR A 119 -17.60 5.27 48.55
N THR A 120 -17.96 6.09 47.54
CA THR A 120 -19.31 6.10 46.97
C THR A 120 -19.50 4.89 46.04
N SER A 121 -18.47 4.45 45.32
CA SER A 121 -18.52 3.23 44.51
C SER A 121 -18.55 1.96 45.36
N GLN A 122 -17.84 1.92 46.49
CA GLN A 122 -17.97 0.80 47.45
C GLN A 122 -19.40 0.70 47.98
N ARG A 123 -20.00 1.84 48.35
CA ARG A 123 -21.39 1.89 48.77
C ARG A 123 -22.37 1.49 47.66
N LEU A 124 -22.04 1.80 46.40
CA LEU A 124 -22.82 1.33 45.25
C LEU A 124 -22.81 -0.21 45.17
N LEU A 125 -21.66 -0.85 45.43
CA LEU A 125 -21.56 -2.31 45.46
C LEU A 125 -22.38 -2.95 46.58
N GLU A 126 -22.43 -2.32 47.76
CA GLU A 126 -23.26 -2.76 48.89
C GLU A 126 -24.75 -2.68 48.56
N ILE A 127 -25.20 -1.58 47.95
CA ILE A 127 -26.61 -1.38 47.58
C ILE A 127 -27.04 -2.32 46.44
N THR A 128 -26.14 -2.63 45.51
CA THR A 128 -26.44 -3.43 44.31
C THR A 128 -26.04 -4.90 44.45
N GLN A 129 -25.88 -5.40 45.68
CA GLN A 129 -25.41 -6.76 45.94
C GLN A 129 -26.29 -7.85 45.29
N ASN A 130 -27.62 -7.65 45.30
CA ASN A 130 -28.60 -8.61 44.78
C ASN A 130 -29.09 -8.26 43.37
N GLU A 131 -28.26 -7.58 42.56
CA GLU A 131 -28.66 -7.23 41.21
C GLU A 131 -28.93 -8.49 40.36
N SER A 132 -30.16 -8.58 39.86
CA SER A 132 -30.65 -9.69 39.03
C SER A 132 -29.88 -9.86 37.73
N ASN A 133 -29.44 -8.76 37.11
CA ASN A 133 -28.70 -8.80 35.87
C ASN A 133 -27.19 -8.87 36.14
N TRP A 134 -26.60 -10.03 35.86
CA TRP A 134 -25.17 -10.29 36.06
C TRP A 134 -24.28 -9.31 35.29
N ALA A 135 -24.66 -8.88 34.07
CA ALA A 135 -23.87 -7.96 33.27
C ALA A 135 -23.85 -6.55 33.89
N THR A 136 -25.00 -6.08 34.37
CA THR A 136 -25.08 -4.80 35.12
C THR A 136 -24.27 -4.88 36.43
N ARG A 137 -24.34 -6.02 37.13
CA ARG A 137 -23.55 -6.24 38.35
C ARG A 137 -22.04 -6.23 38.06
N LEU A 138 -21.62 -6.90 36.99
CA LEU A 138 -20.22 -6.93 36.55
C LEU A 138 -19.71 -5.54 36.20
N GLU A 139 -20.50 -4.73 35.50
CA GLU A 139 -20.15 -3.33 35.19
C GLU A 139 -20.00 -2.46 36.44
N TYR A 140 -20.83 -2.65 37.48
CA TYR A 140 -20.63 -1.95 38.75
C TYR A 140 -19.32 -2.33 39.44
N LEU A 141 -18.95 -3.61 39.39
CA LEU A 141 -17.68 -4.10 39.93
C LEU A 141 -16.49 -3.52 39.16
N VAL A 142 -16.54 -3.51 37.82
CA VAL A 142 -15.51 -2.86 36.99
C VAL A 142 -15.39 -1.38 37.33
N TYR A 143 -16.51 -0.66 37.45
CA TYR A 143 -16.52 0.76 37.77
C TYR A 143 -15.87 1.06 39.14
N ASP A 144 -16.13 0.24 40.16
CA ASP A 144 -15.49 0.37 41.47
C ASP A 144 -13.97 0.15 41.40
N LYS A 145 -13.52 -0.88 40.68
CA LYS A 145 -12.08 -1.15 40.45
C LYS A 145 -11.39 0.03 39.76
N LEU A 146 -12.02 0.62 38.75
CA LEU A 146 -11.50 1.82 38.08
C LEU A 146 -11.42 3.03 39.03
N CYS A 147 -12.43 3.23 39.90
CA CYS A 147 -12.41 4.29 40.92
C CYS A 147 -11.30 4.07 41.96
N GLN A 148 -11.07 2.83 42.38
CA GLN A 148 -9.99 2.44 43.28
C GLN A 148 -8.62 2.73 42.65
N VAL A 149 -8.42 2.35 41.39
CA VAL A 149 -7.18 2.62 40.65
C VAL A 149 -6.91 4.11 40.56
N GLU A 150 -7.89 4.93 40.17
CA GLU A 150 -7.71 6.38 40.12
C GLU A 150 -7.34 6.97 41.49
N TYR A 151 -7.96 6.48 42.57
CA TYR A 151 -7.63 6.91 43.93
C TYR A 151 -6.22 6.49 44.34
N LEU A 152 -5.77 5.27 44.04
CA LEU A 152 -4.43 4.79 44.37
C LEU A 152 -3.33 5.51 43.58
N VAL A 153 -3.58 5.83 42.31
CA VAL A 153 -2.59 6.48 41.43
C VAL A 153 -2.46 7.97 41.72
N PHE A 154 -3.58 8.68 41.89
CA PHE A 154 -3.62 10.16 41.94
C PHE A 154 -4.05 10.73 43.29
N GLY A 155 -4.80 9.97 44.09
CA GLY A 155 -5.39 10.46 45.35
C GLY A 155 -4.58 10.15 46.61
N LYS A 156 -3.98 8.96 46.70
CA LYS A 156 -3.24 8.50 47.87
C LYS A 156 -1.77 8.96 47.79
N GLN A 157 -1.38 9.90 48.63
CA GLN A 157 0.02 10.35 48.76
C GLN A 157 0.78 9.37 49.66
N VAL A 158 1.27 8.26 49.09
CA VAL A 158 2.15 7.31 49.79
C VAL A 158 3.52 7.33 49.12
N LYS A 159 4.60 7.23 49.92
CA LYS A 159 5.99 7.18 49.43
C LYS A 159 6.24 6.03 48.43
N ARG A 160 5.50 4.92 48.56
CA ARG A 160 5.45 3.82 47.58
C ARG A 160 3.99 3.60 47.16
N LYS A 161 3.73 3.62 45.85
CA LYS A 161 2.40 3.26 45.33
C LYS A 161 2.23 1.75 45.42
N ASN A 162 1.01 1.29 45.68
CA ASN A 162 0.68 -0.14 45.71
C ASN A 162 0.55 -0.67 44.27
N SER A 163 1.67 -0.75 43.54
CA SER A 163 1.69 -1.12 42.11
C SER A 163 1.00 -2.47 41.83
N SER A 164 1.24 -3.47 42.69
CA SER A 164 0.62 -4.80 42.55
C SER A 164 -0.91 -4.78 42.60
N VAL A 165 -1.49 -3.97 43.49
CA VAL A 165 -2.95 -3.83 43.62
C VAL A 165 -3.53 -3.11 42.40
N ILE A 166 -2.84 -2.08 41.91
CA ILE A 166 -3.25 -1.33 40.71
C ILE A 166 -3.24 -2.24 39.49
N ALA A 167 -2.15 -2.99 39.28
CA ALA A 167 -2.02 -3.91 38.16
C ALA A 167 -3.09 -5.02 38.21
N LYS A 168 -3.33 -5.59 39.40
CA LYS A 168 -4.40 -6.57 39.63
C LYS A 168 -5.78 -6.01 39.28
N ASP A 169 -6.16 -4.88 39.87
CA ASP A 169 -7.50 -4.32 39.69
C ASP A 169 -7.77 -3.92 38.23
N LEU A 170 -6.74 -3.42 37.52
CA LEU A 170 -6.82 -3.11 36.09
C LEU A 170 -6.89 -4.36 35.22
N ALA A 171 -6.07 -5.37 35.49
CA ALA A 171 -6.10 -6.63 34.75
C ALA A 171 -7.47 -7.32 34.83
N LEU A 172 -8.05 -7.36 36.04
CA LEU A 172 -9.40 -7.88 36.26
C LEU A 172 -10.47 -7.05 35.53
N ALA A 173 -10.35 -5.72 35.55
CA ALA A 173 -11.26 -4.86 34.81
C ALA A 173 -11.19 -5.10 33.29
N PHE A 174 -9.98 -5.27 32.74
CA PHE A 174 -9.78 -5.51 31.30
C PHE A 174 -10.32 -6.88 30.87
N ALA A 175 -10.11 -7.93 31.66
CA ALA A 175 -10.72 -9.24 31.42
C ALA A 175 -12.25 -9.13 31.33
N ALA A 176 -12.87 -8.40 32.27
CA ALA A 176 -14.31 -8.21 32.29
C ALA A 176 -14.83 -7.40 31.10
N LEU A 177 -14.12 -6.36 30.68
CA LEU A 177 -14.47 -5.55 29.51
C LEU A 177 -14.40 -6.38 28.22
N GLN A 178 -13.34 -7.19 28.06
CA GLN A 178 -13.17 -8.06 26.90
C GLN A 178 -14.30 -9.09 26.80
N HIS A 179 -14.67 -9.70 27.94
CA HIS A 179 -15.78 -10.66 27.98
C HIS A 179 -17.14 -10.01 27.69
N LEU A 180 -17.41 -8.83 28.27
CA LEU A 180 -18.65 -8.09 28.01
C LEU A 180 -18.77 -7.63 26.55
N GLN A 181 -17.65 -7.30 25.91
CA GLN A 181 -17.58 -6.97 24.50
C GLN A 181 -17.85 -8.19 23.61
N GLN A 182 -17.25 -9.34 23.92
CA GLN A 182 -17.48 -10.60 23.18
C GLN A 182 -18.95 -11.03 23.19
N LEU A 183 -19.66 -10.78 24.29
CA LEU A 183 -21.08 -11.09 24.45
C LEU A 183 -22.02 -9.97 23.96
N GLU A 184 -21.49 -8.93 23.31
CA GLU A 184 -22.21 -7.75 22.81
C GLU A 184 -23.11 -7.08 23.87
N LYS A 185 -22.71 -7.16 25.15
CA LYS A 185 -23.43 -6.50 26.26
C LYS A 185 -22.96 -5.09 26.53
N LEU A 186 -21.74 -4.76 26.09
CA LEU A 186 -21.14 -3.44 26.17
C LEU A 186 -20.73 -2.97 24.78
N ASP A 187 -20.97 -1.69 24.51
CA ASP A 187 -20.58 -1.06 23.25
C ASP A 187 -19.04 -1.07 23.09
N LYS A 188 -18.57 -1.38 21.89
CA LYS A 188 -17.15 -1.55 21.56
C LYS A 188 -16.37 -0.27 21.80
N ASP A 189 -16.97 0.87 21.46
CA ASP A 189 -16.32 2.18 21.65
C ASP A 189 -16.08 2.48 23.14
N VAL A 190 -16.97 2.01 24.02
CA VAL A 190 -16.85 2.20 25.47
C VAL A 190 -15.75 1.32 26.05
N SER A 191 -15.64 0.06 25.62
CA SER A 191 -14.56 -0.82 26.09
C SER A 191 -13.19 -0.29 25.64
N GLU A 192 -13.05 0.11 24.37
CA GLU A 192 -11.81 0.64 23.80
C GLU A 192 -11.37 1.97 24.42
N ALA A 193 -12.31 2.87 24.72
CA ALA A 193 -12.00 4.12 25.41
C ALA A 193 -11.53 3.91 26.86
N ILE A 194 -12.08 2.92 27.57
CA ILE A 194 -11.64 2.58 28.92
C ILE A 194 -10.27 1.89 28.89
N THR A 195 -10.07 0.91 28.00
CA THR A 195 -8.78 0.20 27.88
C THR A 195 -7.67 1.18 27.52
N SER A 196 -7.83 1.99 26.48
CA SER A 196 -6.83 2.99 26.07
C SER A 196 -6.50 4.00 27.17
N LYS A 197 -7.48 4.44 27.98
CA LYS A 197 -7.25 5.36 29.10
C LYS A 197 -6.35 4.76 30.19
N PHE A 198 -6.53 3.48 30.49
CA PHE A 198 -5.89 2.82 31.64
C PHE A 198 -4.73 1.89 31.26
N GLU A 199 -4.53 1.59 29.98
CA GLU A 199 -3.50 0.65 29.49
C GLU A 199 -2.10 1.09 29.87
N TYR A 200 -1.78 2.39 29.71
CA TYR A 200 -0.49 2.93 30.12
C TYR A 200 -0.24 2.74 31.63
N LEU A 201 -1.29 2.89 32.46
CA LEU A 201 -1.19 2.70 33.91
C LEU A 201 -0.97 1.22 34.26
N LEU A 202 -1.60 0.30 33.52
CA LEU A 202 -1.35 -1.13 33.69
C LEU A 202 0.11 -1.46 33.37
N ARG A 203 0.61 -1.01 32.21
CA ARG A 203 2.00 -1.23 31.78
C ARG A 203 3.01 -0.63 32.76
N GLN A 204 2.74 0.56 33.29
CA GLN A 204 3.60 1.22 34.26
C GLN A 204 3.69 0.48 35.61
N HIS A 205 2.60 -0.15 36.04
CA HIS A 205 2.49 -0.74 37.38
C HIS A 205 2.63 -2.27 37.42
N ALA A 206 2.74 -2.93 36.26
CA ALA A 206 2.83 -4.38 36.19
C ALA A 206 4.20 -4.95 36.61
N ASP A 207 5.23 -4.12 36.81
CA ASP A 207 6.65 -4.45 37.08
C ASP A 207 7.33 -5.34 36.00
N ALA A 208 6.56 -6.16 35.29
CA ALA A 208 6.90 -6.87 34.08
C ALA A 208 6.86 -5.92 32.88
N ALA A 209 7.82 -6.09 32.00
CA ALA A 209 7.95 -5.32 30.78
C ALA A 209 6.91 -5.79 29.75
N LEU A 210 5.64 -5.46 29.99
CA LEU A 210 4.50 -5.79 29.12
C LEU A 210 4.55 -4.91 27.87
N PHE A 211 5.38 -5.30 26.91
CA PHE A 211 5.57 -4.55 25.67
C PHE A 211 4.52 -4.93 24.64
N THR A 212 4.13 -6.21 24.60
CA THR A 212 3.27 -6.78 23.57
C THR A 212 1.83 -7.02 24.06
N THR A 213 0.86 -6.95 23.15
CA THR A 213 -0.57 -7.22 23.42
C THR A 213 -0.80 -8.64 23.95
N LYS A 214 -0.02 -9.62 23.49
CA LYS A 214 -0.03 -11.01 23.96
C LYS A 214 0.44 -11.16 25.41
N GLU A 215 1.56 -10.53 25.76
CA GLU A 215 2.06 -10.53 27.14
C GLU A 215 1.06 -9.89 28.09
N LEU A 216 0.42 -8.81 27.66
CA LEU A 216 -0.66 -8.15 28.39
C LEU A 216 -1.83 -9.12 28.59
N GLN A 217 -2.27 -9.85 27.56
CA GLN A 217 -3.33 -10.86 27.68
C GLN A 217 -2.94 -12.03 28.59
N VAL A 218 -1.70 -12.53 28.50
CA VAL A 218 -1.18 -13.60 29.39
C VAL A 218 -1.15 -13.11 30.83
N PHE A 219 -0.67 -11.90 31.08
CA PHE A 219 -0.68 -11.28 32.40
C PHE A 219 -2.10 -11.13 32.94
N ILE A 220 -3.04 -10.67 32.13
CA ILE A 220 -4.46 -10.59 32.50
C ILE A 220 -4.99 -11.97 32.91
N LYS A 221 -4.78 -12.99 32.07
CA LYS A 221 -5.22 -14.37 32.36
C LYS A 221 -4.60 -14.89 33.66
N GLY A 222 -3.29 -14.70 33.86
CA GLY A 222 -2.59 -15.09 35.08
C GLY A 222 -3.14 -14.40 36.33
N GLN A 223 -3.50 -13.12 36.24
CA GLN A 223 -4.11 -12.38 37.36
C GLN A 223 -5.54 -12.83 37.66
N VAL A 224 -6.31 -13.25 36.65
CA VAL A 224 -7.66 -13.82 36.82
C VAL A 224 -7.57 -15.18 37.53
N GLN A 225 -6.64 -16.05 37.10
CA GLN A 225 -6.43 -17.36 37.71
C GLN A 225 -5.91 -17.27 39.15
N ALA A 226 -5.01 -16.32 39.44
CA ALA A 226 -4.47 -16.14 40.79
C ALA A 226 -5.50 -15.60 41.81
N ASN A 227 -6.59 -14.98 41.35
CA ASN A 227 -7.51 -14.21 42.21
C ASN A 227 -8.97 -14.68 42.12
N THR A 228 -9.20 -15.99 42.19
CA THR A 228 -10.55 -16.62 42.18
C THR A 228 -11.48 -16.18 43.32
N ILE A 229 -10.96 -15.55 44.37
CA ILE A 229 -11.74 -15.09 45.53
C ILE A 229 -12.51 -13.79 45.22
N ASP A 230 -12.03 -12.95 44.30
CA ASP A 230 -12.61 -11.63 44.03
C ASP A 230 -14.05 -11.74 43.48
N PRO A 231 -15.02 -10.94 43.99
CA PRO A 231 -16.41 -10.99 43.52
C PRO A 231 -16.57 -10.77 42.01
N LEU A 232 -15.66 -10.03 41.38
CA LEU A 232 -15.67 -9.83 39.92
C LEU A 232 -15.31 -11.12 39.17
N VAL A 233 -14.30 -11.85 39.64
CA VAL A 233 -13.85 -13.10 39.00
C VAL A 233 -14.90 -14.19 39.13
N LYS A 234 -15.59 -14.27 40.27
CA LYS A 234 -16.70 -15.23 40.46
C LYS A 234 -17.81 -15.02 39.42
N VAL A 235 -18.27 -13.78 39.26
CA VAL A 235 -19.30 -13.45 38.27
C VAL A 235 -18.82 -13.70 36.84
N LEU A 236 -17.53 -13.53 36.54
CA LEU A 236 -16.97 -13.86 35.22
C LEU A 236 -16.96 -15.36 34.94
N ILE A 237 -16.46 -16.17 35.88
CA ILE A 237 -16.37 -17.62 35.72
C ILE A 237 -17.78 -18.24 35.61
N ASP A 238 -18.72 -17.80 36.46
CA ASP A 238 -20.11 -18.29 36.46
C ASP A 238 -20.83 -18.03 35.12
N ASN A 239 -20.36 -17.06 34.32
CA ASN A 239 -20.97 -16.67 33.05
C ASN A 239 -20.12 -17.04 31.82
N GLY A 240 -19.26 -18.07 31.93
CA GLY A 240 -18.63 -18.70 30.78
C GLY A 240 -17.26 -18.13 30.36
N PHE A 241 -16.57 -17.40 31.24
CA PHE A 241 -15.20 -16.97 30.99
C PHE A 241 -14.23 -18.17 31.07
N ASP A 242 -13.92 -18.78 29.91
CA ASP A 242 -12.91 -19.82 29.83
C ASP A 242 -11.49 -19.24 29.79
N SER A 243 -10.76 -19.41 30.88
CA SER A 243 -9.35 -19.00 30.97
C SER A 243 -8.38 -19.88 30.15
N GLN A 244 -8.86 -20.97 29.54
CA GLN A 244 -8.05 -22.06 28.97
C GLN A 244 -8.10 -22.18 27.43
N ASN A 245 -9.08 -21.59 26.74
CA ASN A 245 -9.43 -22.03 25.37
C ASN A 245 -8.80 -21.27 24.18
N ASN A 246 -7.77 -20.45 24.37
CA ASN A 246 -7.06 -19.81 23.23
C ASN A 246 -5.65 -20.38 22.97
N ASP A 247 -5.23 -21.40 23.72
CA ASP A 247 -3.84 -21.89 23.64
C ASP A 247 -3.65 -22.88 22.46
N VAL A 248 -4.71 -23.52 21.95
CA VAL A 248 -4.59 -24.57 20.91
C VAL A 248 -4.34 -24.02 19.49
N GLU A 249 -4.76 -22.78 19.19
CA GLU A 249 -4.50 -22.16 17.88
C GLU A 249 -3.24 -21.27 17.86
N MET A 250 -2.66 -20.92 19.01
CA MET A 250 -1.52 -19.99 19.08
C MET A 250 -0.18 -20.63 19.48
N GLU A 251 -0.16 -21.78 20.16
CA GLU A 251 1.09 -22.43 20.58
C GLU A 251 1.77 -23.23 19.46
N SER A 252 1.00 -23.74 18.49
CA SER A 252 1.53 -24.56 17.40
C SER A 252 2.32 -23.77 16.35
N GLU A 253 2.14 -22.44 16.27
CA GLU A 253 2.90 -21.56 15.34
C GLU A 253 4.11 -20.88 16.01
N ALA A 254 4.13 -20.76 17.35
CA ALA A 254 5.17 -20.02 18.08
C ALA A 254 6.52 -20.76 18.16
N THR A 255 6.54 -22.09 17.99
CA THR A 255 7.78 -22.87 17.94
C THR A 255 8.48 -22.76 16.59
N ALA A 256 7.76 -22.42 15.51
CA ALA A 256 8.33 -22.28 14.16
C ALA A 256 9.04 -20.92 13.94
N ALA A 257 8.81 -19.90 14.78
CA ALA A 257 9.32 -18.54 14.57
C ALA A 257 10.60 -18.19 15.36
N ARG A 258 11.14 -19.10 16.19
CA ARG A 258 12.35 -18.80 16.99
C ARG A 258 13.66 -18.97 16.23
N GLN A 259 13.61 -19.50 15.01
CA GLN A 259 14.77 -19.78 14.19
C GLN A 259 14.45 -19.44 12.73
N VAL A 260 15.29 -18.62 12.11
CA VAL A 260 15.19 -18.29 10.69
C VAL A 260 16.30 -19.02 9.96
N GLN A 261 15.93 -19.79 8.95
CA GLN A 261 16.88 -20.36 8.01
C GLN A 261 16.97 -19.45 6.78
N TRP A 262 18.14 -18.88 6.55
CA TRP A 262 18.45 -18.07 5.39
C TRP A 262 19.62 -18.70 4.64
N ARG A 263 19.31 -19.44 3.58
CA ARG A 263 20.27 -20.27 2.83
C ARG A 263 21.07 -21.19 3.77
N SER A 264 22.39 -21.03 3.82
CA SER A 264 23.31 -21.79 4.68
C SER A 264 23.36 -21.28 6.12
N PHE A 265 22.79 -20.11 6.41
CA PHE A 265 22.78 -19.50 7.73
C PHE A 265 21.51 -19.85 8.49
N THR A 266 21.66 -20.05 9.80
CA THR A 266 20.54 -20.28 10.69
C THR A 266 20.68 -19.39 11.91
N ALA A 267 19.80 -18.38 12.03
CA ALA A 267 19.84 -17.42 13.13
C ALA A 267 18.73 -17.70 14.13
N LYS A 268 19.04 -17.62 15.43
CA LYS A 268 18.05 -17.70 16.50
C LYS A 268 17.53 -16.32 16.82
N ILE A 269 16.21 -16.15 16.83
CA ILE A 269 15.59 -14.88 17.20
C ILE A 269 15.49 -14.81 18.73
N LYS A 270 16.24 -13.88 19.34
CA LYS A 270 16.20 -13.63 20.79
C LYS A 270 15.02 -12.75 21.19
N ASP A 271 14.68 -11.75 20.36
CA ASP A 271 13.57 -10.84 20.62
C ASP A 271 12.22 -11.42 20.11
N SER A 272 11.31 -11.63 21.07
CA SER A 272 9.93 -12.08 20.82
C SER A 272 9.18 -11.12 19.88
N LYS A 273 9.45 -9.82 19.95
CA LYS A 273 8.81 -8.80 19.10
C LYS A 273 9.25 -8.94 17.65
N VAL A 274 10.54 -9.16 17.41
CA VAL A 274 11.08 -9.36 16.05
C VAL A 274 10.55 -10.65 15.44
N ALA A 275 10.46 -11.72 16.23
CA ALA A 275 9.88 -13.00 15.78
C ALA A 275 8.40 -12.85 15.34
N GLU A 276 7.61 -12.08 16.10
CA GLU A 276 6.21 -11.84 15.78
C GLU A 276 6.07 -11.04 14.48
N VAL A 277 6.77 -9.92 14.34
CA VAL A 277 6.64 -9.05 13.15
C VAL A 277 7.12 -9.77 11.88
N ILE A 278 8.16 -10.61 11.97
CA ILE A 278 8.60 -11.46 10.85
C ILE A 278 7.54 -12.51 10.50
N SER A 279 6.87 -13.11 11.49
CA SER A 279 5.79 -14.05 11.25
C SER A 279 4.56 -13.40 10.60
N GLU A 280 4.24 -12.15 10.97
CA GLU A 280 3.17 -11.38 10.35
C GLU A 280 3.54 -10.99 8.91
N ALA A 281 4.79 -10.58 8.68
CA ALA A 281 5.27 -10.20 7.35
C ALA A 281 5.32 -11.38 6.37
N SER A 282 5.62 -12.59 6.84
CA SER A 282 5.66 -13.80 6.00
C SER A 282 4.27 -14.38 5.69
N LYS A 283 3.27 -14.13 6.54
CA LYS A 283 1.87 -14.52 6.30
C LYS A 283 1.20 -13.72 5.19
N ILE A 284 1.65 -12.48 4.96
CA ILE A 284 1.13 -11.64 3.89
C ILE A 284 1.68 -12.15 2.56
N GLN A 285 0.86 -12.87 1.79
CA GLN A 285 1.16 -13.21 0.40
C GLN A 285 0.57 -12.12 -0.51
N PRO A 286 1.41 -11.21 -1.04
CA PRO A 286 0.90 -10.07 -1.77
C PRO A 286 0.34 -10.47 -3.14
N LYS A 287 -0.92 -10.10 -3.40
CA LYS A 287 -1.56 -10.25 -4.72
C LYS A 287 -1.85 -8.90 -5.36
N GLU A 288 -2.13 -7.88 -4.55
CA GLU A 288 -2.36 -6.50 -4.99
C GLU A 288 -1.23 -5.56 -4.55
N LEU A 289 -1.09 -4.40 -5.22
CA LEU A 289 -0.06 -3.41 -4.90
C LEU A 289 -0.16 -2.87 -3.46
N SER A 290 -1.35 -2.82 -2.87
CA SER A 290 -1.57 -2.42 -1.48
C SER A 290 -0.96 -3.39 -0.49
N ASP A 291 -0.98 -4.69 -0.79
CA ASP A 291 -0.48 -5.74 0.11
C ASP A 291 1.05 -5.65 0.24
N TYR A 292 1.75 -5.28 -0.84
CA TYR A 292 3.19 -4.99 -0.76
C TYR A 292 3.49 -3.84 0.18
N SER A 293 2.63 -2.81 0.25
CA SER A 293 2.86 -1.67 1.14
C SER A 293 2.69 -2.04 2.62
N THR A 294 1.72 -2.90 2.94
CA THR A 294 1.51 -3.38 4.32
C THR A 294 2.63 -4.33 4.72
N GLN A 295 3.06 -5.20 3.82
CA GLN A 295 4.19 -6.11 4.05
C GLN A 295 5.51 -5.35 4.23
N LEU A 296 5.78 -4.33 3.41
CA LEU A 296 6.97 -3.48 3.57
C LEU A 296 6.95 -2.69 4.89
N ALA A 297 5.80 -2.18 5.32
CA ALA A 297 5.68 -1.51 6.60
C ALA A 297 6.02 -2.45 7.77
N LYS A 298 5.60 -3.72 7.68
CA LYS A 298 5.95 -4.77 8.66
C LYS A 298 7.44 -5.11 8.64
N TRP A 299 8.06 -5.24 7.47
CA TRP A 299 9.51 -5.43 7.38
C TRP A 299 10.30 -4.24 7.94
N GLN A 300 9.83 -3.01 7.73
CA GLN A 300 10.44 -1.81 8.32
C GLN A 300 10.27 -1.77 9.85
N GLU A 301 9.12 -2.18 10.37
CA GLU A 301 8.89 -2.32 11.81
C GLU A 301 9.84 -3.36 12.43
N ALA A 302 10.02 -4.52 11.77
CA ALA A 302 10.97 -5.55 12.19
C ALA A 302 12.42 -5.05 12.16
N LEU A 303 12.79 -4.31 11.10
CA LEU A 303 14.14 -3.76 10.94
C LEU A 303 14.45 -2.73 12.03
N ASN A 304 13.52 -1.83 12.32
CA ASN A 304 13.67 -0.84 13.39
C ASN A 304 13.74 -1.51 14.77
N ALA A 305 12.91 -2.52 15.02
CA ALA A 305 12.95 -3.29 16.27
C ALA A 305 14.30 -4.00 16.46
N GLN A 306 14.82 -4.67 15.43
CA GLN A 306 16.11 -5.36 15.49
C GLN A 306 17.28 -4.37 15.66
N ARG A 307 17.26 -3.20 14.99
CA ARG A 307 18.27 -2.16 15.20
C ARG A 307 18.27 -1.63 16.63
N SER A 308 17.10 -1.30 17.16
CA SER A 308 16.97 -0.86 18.55
C SER A 308 17.35 -1.95 19.56
N PHE A 309 17.23 -3.23 19.21
CA PHE A 309 17.70 -4.33 20.03
C PHE A 309 19.23 -4.41 20.02
N ILE A 310 19.86 -4.33 18.84
CA ILE A 310 21.32 -4.30 18.69
C ILE A 310 21.93 -3.10 19.44
N GLU A 311 21.34 -1.91 19.31
CA GLU A 311 21.80 -0.70 20.01
C GLU A 311 21.79 -0.87 21.54
N LYS A 312 20.74 -1.48 22.10
CA LYS A 312 20.64 -1.75 23.54
C LYS A 312 21.63 -2.81 24.01
N SER A 313 21.81 -3.87 23.22
CA SER A 313 22.74 -4.95 23.55
C SER A 313 24.21 -4.52 23.45
N GLN A 314 24.53 -3.47 22.68
CA GLN A 314 25.88 -2.90 22.61
C GLN A 314 26.22 -2.00 23.80
N GLU A 315 25.23 -1.43 24.50
CA GLU A 315 25.44 -0.65 25.72
C GLU A 315 25.77 -1.54 26.93
N ASP A 316 25.36 -2.81 26.90
CA ASP A 316 25.65 -3.83 27.91
C ASP A 316 26.95 -4.60 27.54
N GLU A 317 28.13 -4.03 27.81
CA GLU A 317 29.48 -4.53 27.46
C GLU A 317 29.91 -5.89 28.10
N GLN A 318 29.05 -6.92 28.16
CA GLN A 318 29.39 -8.19 28.84
C GLN A 318 29.41 -9.47 27.99
N ASP A 319 28.90 -9.49 26.75
CA ASP A 319 28.85 -10.74 25.97
C ASP A 319 29.49 -10.62 24.57
N GLU A 320 30.74 -11.10 24.43
CA GLU A 320 31.52 -11.09 23.18
C GLU A 320 31.00 -12.09 22.12
N ASP A 321 30.21 -13.11 22.50
CA ASP A 321 29.80 -14.23 21.62
C ASP A 321 28.38 -14.07 21.00
N HIS A 322 27.74 -12.91 21.13
CA HIS A 322 26.29 -12.78 20.86
C HIS A 322 25.89 -11.92 19.65
N GLY A 323 26.82 -11.34 18.90
CA GLY A 323 26.52 -10.42 17.79
C GLY A 323 26.26 -11.06 16.42
N GLU A 324 26.71 -12.29 16.16
CA GLU A 324 26.63 -12.90 14.82
C GLU A 324 25.19 -13.22 14.39
N ASP A 325 24.42 -13.90 15.26
CA ASP A 325 23.01 -14.22 15.01
C ASP A 325 22.18 -12.95 14.76
N ASP A 326 22.46 -11.88 15.50
CA ASP A 326 21.73 -10.62 15.40
C ASP A 326 22.07 -9.85 14.11
N GLN A 327 23.31 -9.97 13.62
CA GLN A 327 23.72 -9.45 12.31
C GLN A 327 23.13 -10.26 11.16
N ILE A 328 23.13 -11.60 11.25
CA ILE A 328 22.50 -12.48 10.26
C ILE A 328 20.98 -12.22 10.18
N LEU A 329 20.33 -12.00 11.33
CA LEU A 329 18.91 -11.66 11.35
C LEU A 329 18.65 -10.29 10.70
N LEU A 330 19.52 -9.31 10.94
CA LEU A 330 19.44 -8.00 10.29
C LEU A 330 19.58 -8.11 8.77
N THR A 331 20.55 -8.88 8.26
CA THR A 331 20.74 -9.07 6.83
C THR A 331 19.57 -9.81 6.20
N TYR A 332 19.00 -10.80 6.88
CA TYR A 332 17.79 -11.49 6.44
C TYR A 332 16.57 -10.56 6.31
N ILE A 333 16.35 -9.69 7.30
CA ILE A 333 15.25 -8.71 7.28
C ILE A 333 15.46 -7.72 6.13
N GLN A 334 16.69 -7.23 5.95
CA GLN A 334 17.05 -6.33 4.86
C GLN A 334 16.86 -6.99 3.49
N TYR A 335 17.34 -8.22 3.32
CA TYR A 335 17.15 -9.02 2.13
C TYR A 335 15.66 -9.16 1.79
N SER A 336 14.83 -9.56 2.76
CA SER A 336 13.39 -9.74 2.57
C SER A 336 12.67 -8.42 2.24
N SER A 337 13.09 -7.31 2.86
CA SER A 337 12.56 -5.98 2.56
C SER A 337 12.93 -5.49 1.15
N TYR A 338 14.16 -5.74 0.69
CA TYR A 338 14.56 -5.36 -0.66
C TYR A 338 13.87 -6.23 -1.71
N PHE A 339 13.78 -7.54 -1.50
CA PHE A 339 13.09 -8.43 -2.42
C PHE A 339 11.59 -8.11 -2.55
N THR A 340 10.90 -7.84 -1.45
CA THR A 340 9.48 -7.41 -1.50
C THR A 340 9.31 -6.09 -2.27
N THR A 341 10.30 -5.19 -2.20
CA THR A 341 10.30 -3.95 -3.02
C THR A 341 10.53 -4.25 -4.50
N VAL A 342 11.47 -5.15 -4.81
CA VAL A 342 11.75 -5.58 -6.19
C VAL A 342 10.54 -6.30 -6.80
N GLU A 343 9.86 -7.17 -6.06
CA GLU A 343 8.65 -7.86 -6.53
C GLU A 343 7.52 -6.88 -6.84
N ARG A 344 7.30 -5.88 -5.97
CA ARG A 344 6.33 -4.80 -6.23
C ARG A 344 6.67 -4.05 -7.52
N ASP A 345 7.94 -3.68 -7.68
CA ASP A 345 8.40 -2.91 -8.84
C ASP A 345 8.40 -3.75 -10.13
N ASP A 346 8.61 -5.07 -10.04
CA ASP A 346 8.44 -6.01 -11.17
C ASP A 346 6.98 -6.06 -11.64
N GLN A 347 6.01 -6.10 -10.73
CA GLN A 347 4.59 -6.04 -11.13
C GLN A 347 4.26 -4.74 -11.86
N ILE A 348 4.76 -3.60 -11.36
CA ILE A 348 4.61 -2.29 -12.01
C ILE A 348 5.29 -2.31 -13.39
N PHE A 349 6.50 -2.84 -13.48
CA PHE A 349 7.24 -3.00 -14.73
C PHE A 349 6.45 -3.82 -15.75
N GLN A 350 5.90 -4.98 -15.36
CA GLN A 350 5.09 -5.81 -16.25
C GLN A 350 3.83 -5.09 -16.75
N GLN A 351 3.17 -4.30 -15.90
CA GLN A 351 2.03 -3.48 -16.30
C GLN A 351 2.43 -2.40 -17.31
N LEU A 352 3.50 -1.66 -17.03
CA LEU A 352 4.04 -0.64 -17.94
C LEU A 352 4.50 -1.26 -19.26
N TRP A 353 5.10 -2.44 -19.22
CA TRP A 353 5.54 -3.18 -20.39
C TRP A 353 4.37 -3.62 -21.28
N LYS A 354 3.29 -4.14 -20.71
CA LYS A 354 2.04 -4.43 -21.46
C LYS A 354 1.46 -3.17 -22.10
N GLN A 355 1.51 -2.05 -21.39
CA GLN A 355 1.08 -0.76 -21.93
C GLN A 355 2.01 -0.22 -23.01
N TRP A 356 3.31 -0.55 -22.97
CA TRP A 356 4.29 -0.20 -24.00
C TRP A 356 4.02 -0.96 -25.30
N THR A 357 3.90 -2.29 -25.21
CA THR A 357 3.65 -3.15 -26.39
C THR A 357 2.30 -2.88 -27.02
N SER A 358 1.28 -2.51 -26.23
CA SER A 358 -0.05 -2.16 -26.74
C SER A 358 -0.17 -0.70 -27.23
N ALA A 359 0.82 0.16 -27.00
CA ALA A 359 0.72 1.58 -27.31
C ALA A 359 0.87 1.88 -28.82
N LYS A 360 -0.25 2.17 -29.48
CA LYS A 360 -0.30 2.79 -30.83
C LYS A 360 -0.26 4.33 -30.78
N GLY A 361 0.34 4.90 -29.74
CA GLY A 361 0.34 6.35 -29.49
C GLY A 361 1.43 7.12 -30.26
N SER A 362 1.30 8.45 -30.27
CA SER A 362 2.31 9.41 -30.76
C SER A 362 3.67 9.19 -30.08
N ILE A 363 4.77 9.50 -30.78
CA ILE A 363 6.16 9.38 -30.30
C ILE A 363 6.35 10.05 -28.92
N VAL A 364 5.66 11.18 -28.68
CA VAL A 364 5.71 11.89 -27.39
C VAL A 364 5.16 11.04 -26.24
N GLY A 365 4.05 10.34 -26.47
CA GLY A 365 3.45 9.43 -25.47
C GLY A 365 4.26 8.15 -25.27
N LYS A 366 5.05 7.73 -26.26
CA LYS A 366 6.06 6.68 -26.07
C LYS A 366 7.21 7.21 -25.22
N LEU A 367 7.71 8.42 -25.45
CA LEU A 367 8.81 8.96 -24.67
C LEU A 367 8.48 9.13 -23.18
N THR A 368 7.25 9.50 -22.84
CA THR A 368 6.82 9.57 -21.43
C THR A 368 6.81 8.19 -20.78
N LYS A 369 6.24 7.18 -21.47
CA LYS A 369 6.26 5.78 -21.00
C LYS A 369 7.67 5.22 -20.85
N TYR A 370 8.57 5.57 -21.78
CA TYR A 370 9.99 5.21 -21.67
C TYR A 370 10.60 5.74 -20.38
N LYS A 371 10.37 7.02 -20.04
CA LYS A 371 10.88 7.62 -18.80
C LYS A 371 10.30 6.97 -17.55
N GLU A 372 9.02 6.59 -17.59
CA GLU A 372 8.39 5.85 -16.49
C GLU A 372 9.01 4.47 -16.30
N ILE A 373 9.22 3.72 -17.39
CA ILE A 373 9.89 2.42 -17.38
C ILE A 373 11.34 2.56 -16.92
N GLU A 374 12.07 3.56 -17.43
CA GLU A 374 13.45 3.87 -17.06
C GLU A 374 13.60 4.13 -15.56
N ARG A 375 12.69 4.93 -14.98
CA ARG A 375 12.68 5.19 -13.53
C ARG A 375 12.45 3.91 -12.72
N ILE A 376 11.53 3.05 -13.14
CA ILE A 376 11.25 1.80 -12.42
C ILE A 376 12.44 0.84 -12.56
N VAL A 377 13.00 0.69 -13.77
CA VAL A 377 14.18 -0.15 -14.01
C VAL A 377 15.39 0.36 -13.23
N SER A 378 15.63 1.67 -13.17
CA SER A 378 16.72 2.22 -12.37
C SER A 378 16.54 1.93 -10.88
N ASN A 379 15.30 1.96 -10.38
CA ASN A 379 15.01 1.60 -8.99
C ASN A 379 15.29 0.12 -8.73
N ILE A 380 14.78 -0.77 -9.59
CA ILE A 380 15.01 -2.23 -9.49
C ILE A 380 16.51 -2.54 -9.51
N VAL A 381 17.27 -1.98 -10.47
CA VAL A 381 18.72 -2.18 -10.56
C VAL A 381 19.42 -1.67 -9.29
N THR A 382 18.98 -0.54 -8.73
CA THR A 382 19.53 -0.01 -7.47
C THR A 382 19.29 -0.97 -6.30
N TYR A 383 18.06 -1.50 -6.16
CA TYR A 383 17.73 -2.45 -5.10
C TYR A 383 18.43 -3.80 -5.27
N LEU A 384 18.55 -4.31 -6.50
CA LEU A 384 19.33 -5.51 -6.80
C LEU A 384 20.82 -5.30 -6.48
N GLY A 385 21.38 -4.12 -6.75
CA GLY A 385 22.73 -3.76 -6.34
C GLY A 385 22.90 -3.75 -4.82
N GLN A 386 21.94 -3.15 -4.08
CA GLN A 386 21.94 -3.19 -2.61
C GLN A 386 21.84 -4.60 -2.05
N ILE A 387 21.11 -5.51 -2.71
CA ILE A 387 21.05 -6.92 -2.34
C ILE A 387 22.41 -7.60 -2.57
N MET A 388 23.10 -7.29 -3.67
CA MET A 388 24.44 -7.84 -3.96
C MET A 388 25.50 -7.40 -2.95
N GLU A 389 25.34 -6.23 -2.34
CA GLU A 389 26.23 -5.69 -1.30
C GLU A 389 25.96 -6.28 0.10
N LEU A 390 24.88 -7.06 0.30
CA LEU A 390 24.56 -7.62 1.61
C LEU A 390 25.58 -8.68 2.05
N PRO A 391 25.95 -8.70 3.35
CA PRO A 391 26.81 -9.75 3.92
C PRO A 391 26.16 -11.12 3.74
N GLY A 392 26.93 -12.09 3.24
CA GLY A 392 26.44 -13.45 2.95
C GLY A 392 25.90 -13.66 1.53
N VAL A 393 25.47 -12.59 0.83
CA VAL A 393 25.09 -12.67 -0.61
C VAL A 393 26.32 -12.60 -1.50
N TYR A 394 27.31 -11.76 -1.15
CA TYR A 394 28.58 -11.67 -1.88
C TYR A 394 29.37 -12.99 -1.89
N SER A 395 29.19 -13.81 -0.86
CA SER A 395 29.88 -15.10 -0.70
C SER A 395 29.22 -16.24 -1.49
N ASP A 396 28.04 -16.01 -2.05
CA ASP A 396 27.24 -16.99 -2.77
C ASP A 396 27.30 -16.70 -4.28
N ASP A 397 28.24 -17.35 -4.95
CA ASP A 397 28.50 -17.15 -6.39
C ASP A 397 27.26 -17.46 -7.25
N GLU A 398 26.46 -18.46 -6.86
CA GLU A 398 25.24 -18.84 -7.56
C GLU A 398 24.19 -17.72 -7.47
N LEU A 399 23.90 -17.21 -6.27
CA LEU A 399 22.95 -16.10 -6.10
C LEU A 399 23.43 -14.86 -6.84
N LEU A 400 24.70 -14.51 -6.69
CA LEU A 400 25.27 -13.33 -7.31
C LEU A 400 25.19 -13.41 -8.85
N SER A 401 25.40 -14.60 -9.42
CA SER A 401 25.23 -14.85 -10.85
C SER A 401 23.77 -14.63 -11.30
N THR A 402 22.79 -15.15 -10.56
CA THR A 402 21.36 -14.94 -10.87
C THR A 402 20.93 -13.48 -10.73
N LEU A 403 21.48 -12.75 -9.75
CA LEU A 403 21.24 -11.32 -9.58
C LEU A 403 21.87 -10.49 -10.72
N LYS A 404 23.05 -10.86 -11.21
CA LYS A 404 23.65 -10.22 -12.40
C LYS A 404 22.79 -10.42 -13.65
N ILE A 405 22.27 -11.64 -13.85
CA ILE A 405 21.31 -11.93 -14.92
C ILE A 405 20.04 -11.07 -14.74
N ALA A 406 19.59 -10.86 -13.51
CA ALA A 406 18.46 -9.98 -13.21
C ALA A 406 18.68 -8.53 -13.63
N VAL A 407 19.81 -7.97 -13.25
CA VAL A 407 20.19 -6.62 -13.64
C VAL A 407 20.26 -6.50 -15.17
N ALA A 408 20.89 -7.47 -15.83
CA ALA A 408 20.97 -7.52 -17.28
C ALA A 408 19.58 -7.61 -17.93
N TYR A 409 18.68 -8.46 -17.41
CA TYR A 409 17.32 -8.64 -17.93
C TYR A 409 16.54 -7.31 -18.02
N TYR A 410 16.49 -6.55 -16.93
CA TYR A 410 15.78 -5.26 -16.92
C TYR A 410 16.45 -4.19 -17.78
N GLN A 411 17.79 -4.14 -17.78
CA GLN A 411 18.53 -3.22 -18.63
C GLN A 411 18.32 -3.50 -20.13
N LEU A 412 18.27 -4.77 -20.52
CA LEU A 412 18.05 -5.19 -21.91
C LEU A 412 16.64 -4.87 -22.40
N HIS A 413 15.61 -5.00 -21.55
CA HIS A 413 14.25 -4.55 -21.88
C HIS A 413 14.19 -3.04 -22.16
N LEU A 414 14.99 -2.26 -21.46
CA LEU A 414 15.07 -0.81 -21.68
C LEU A 414 15.81 -0.48 -22.98
N THR A 415 16.98 -1.08 -23.21
CA THR A 415 17.82 -0.77 -24.38
C THR A 415 17.27 -1.36 -25.68
N ALA A 416 17.00 -2.66 -25.72
CA ALA A 416 16.51 -3.34 -26.92
C ALA A 416 15.00 -3.18 -27.08
N GLY A 417 14.24 -3.25 -25.99
CA GLY A 417 12.79 -3.21 -26.04
C GLY A 417 12.20 -1.82 -26.29
N CYS A 418 12.76 -0.79 -25.64
CA CYS A 418 12.23 0.57 -25.76
C CYS A 418 13.10 1.47 -26.64
N LEU A 419 14.38 1.63 -26.30
CA LEU A 419 15.24 2.63 -26.94
C LEU A 419 15.48 2.30 -28.42
N ALA A 420 15.78 1.04 -28.76
CA ALA A 420 15.96 0.62 -30.14
C ALA A 420 14.69 0.81 -30.99
N SER A 421 13.50 0.57 -30.42
CA SER A 421 12.21 0.84 -31.07
C SER A 421 11.98 2.33 -31.34
N LEU A 422 12.45 3.22 -30.45
CA LEU A 422 12.38 4.67 -30.65
C LEU A 422 13.32 5.14 -31.79
N TYR A 423 14.51 4.57 -31.90
CA TYR A 423 15.42 4.85 -33.02
C TYR A 423 14.87 4.33 -34.35
N GLN A 424 14.26 3.14 -34.34
CA GLN A 424 13.55 2.56 -35.50
C GLN A 424 12.42 3.49 -35.96
N ALA A 425 11.63 4.06 -35.03
CA ALA A 425 10.56 5.01 -35.35
C ALA A 425 11.07 6.35 -35.94
N LYS A 426 12.36 6.66 -35.78
CA LYS A 426 13.03 7.84 -36.36
C LYS A 426 13.80 7.52 -37.65
N ASN A 427 13.65 6.32 -38.22
CA ASN A 427 14.39 5.81 -39.39
C ASN A 427 15.92 5.79 -39.20
N LYS A 428 16.38 5.66 -37.94
CA LYS A 428 17.80 5.50 -37.60
C LYS A 428 18.14 4.03 -37.42
N TYR A 429 18.15 3.30 -38.53
CA TYR A 429 18.23 1.84 -38.52
C TYR A 429 19.61 1.32 -38.10
N LEU A 430 20.70 2.03 -38.40
CA LEU A 430 22.06 1.65 -38.00
C LEU A 430 22.23 1.68 -36.48
N GLU A 431 21.81 2.78 -35.85
CA GLU A 431 21.88 2.93 -34.40
C GLU A 431 20.94 1.94 -33.69
N SER A 432 19.75 1.72 -34.24
CA SER A 432 18.81 0.71 -33.73
C SER A 432 19.40 -0.70 -33.80
N LEU A 433 20.02 -1.08 -34.93
CA LEU A 433 20.66 -2.39 -35.11
C LEU A 433 21.85 -2.56 -34.17
N ALA A 434 22.68 -1.53 -33.99
CA ALA A 434 23.80 -1.56 -33.07
C ALA A 434 23.35 -1.86 -31.63
N LEU A 435 22.23 -1.26 -31.19
CA LEU A 435 21.65 -1.54 -29.88
C LEU A 435 21.15 -2.99 -29.75
N TYR A 436 20.53 -3.56 -30.78
CA TYR A 436 20.09 -4.96 -30.75
C TYR A 436 21.27 -5.94 -30.74
N VAL A 437 22.33 -5.67 -31.50
CA VAL A 437 23.54 -6.50 -31.53
C VAL A 437 24.29 -6.44 -30.19
N ASP A 438 24.43 -5.25 -29.60
CA ASP A 438 25.01 -5.10 -28.26
C ASP A 438 24.17 -5.83 -27.20
N ALA A 439 22.84 -5.69 -27.26
CA ALA A 439 21.92 -6.38 -26.36
C ALA A 439 22.04 -7.91 -26.46
N HIS A 440 22.12 -8.47 -27.67
CA HIS A 440 22.30 -9.90 -27.89
C HIS A 440 23.63 -10.39 -27.33
N LYS A 441 24.73 -9.67 -27.59
CA LYS A 441 26.05 -10.01 -27.05
C LYS A 441 26.06 -10.01 -25.52
N ARG A 442 25.45 -9.00 -24.89
CA ARG A 442 25.35 -8.94 -23.43
C ARG A 442 24.53 -10.10 -22.86
N LEU A 443 23.42 -10.46 -23.50
CA LEU A 443 22.61 -11.60 -23.09
C LEU A 443 23.40 -12.91 -23.18
N ASP A 444 24.13 -13.13 -24.28
CA ASP A 444 24.97 -14.31 -24.47
C ASP A 444 26.12 -14.37 -23.46
N SER A 445 26.82 -13.26 -23.22
CA SER A 445 27.89 -13.19 -22.22
C SER A 445 27.36 -13.53 -20.82
N CYS A 446 26.22 -12.96 -20.42
CA CYS A 446 25.62 -13.26 -19.13
C CYS A 446 25.14 -14.72 -19.01
N LEU A 447 24.73 -15.35 -20.10
CA LEU A 447 24.28 -16.75 -20.08
C LEU A 447 25.45 -17.75 -20.11
N GLN A 448 26.58 -17.41 -20.75
CA GLN A 448 27.77 -18.26 -20.77
C GLN A 448 28.56 -18.20 -19.46
N GLU A 449 28.59 -17.04 -18.80
CA GLU A 449 29.25 -16.87 -17.51
C GLU A 449 28.44 -17.45 -16.34
N SER A 450 27.14 -17.74 -16.51
CA SER A 450 26.24 -18.00 -15.38
C SER A 450 25.06 -18.91 -15.76
N GLY A 451 24.95 -20.06 -15.09
CA GLY A 451 23.79 -20.95 -15.17
C GLY A 451 22.68 -20.52 -14.21
N ILE A 452 21.42 -20.61 -14.63
CA ILE A 452 20.25 -20.32 -13.77
C ILE A 452 19.94 -21.60 -12.97
N GLU A 453 20.53 -21.74 -11.79
CA GLU A 453 20.28 -22.89 -10.92
C GLU A 453 19.43 -22.52 -9.70
N ALA A 454 19.54 -21.28 -9.20
CA ALA A 454 18.76 -20.80 -8.05
C ALA A 454 17.51 -19.99 -8.47
N SER A 455 16.35 -20.34 -7.91
CA SER A 455 15.11 -19.56 -8.06
C SER A 455 15.11 -18.36 -7.13
N LEU A 456 14.88 -17.16 -7.67
CA LEU A 456 14.68 -15.95 -6.87
C LEU A 456 13.25 -15.91 -6.29
N PRO A 457 13.05 -15.27 -5.12
CA PRO A 457 11.71 -14.97 -4.59
C PRO A 457 10.82 -14.31 -5.65
N GLY A 458 9.53 -14.65 -5.66
CA GLY A 458 8.55 -14.05 -6.58
C GLY A 458 8.66 -14.48 -8.04
N ASN A 459 9.54 -15.44 -8.39
CA ASN A 459 9.79 -15.86 -9.78
C ASN A 459 10.03 -14.67 -10.72
N ILE A 460 10.78 -13.68 -10.22
CA ILE A 460 11.13 -12.45 -10.94
C ILE A 460 11.76 -12.83 -12.30
N ILE A 461 12.62 -13.86 -12.30
CA ILE A 461 13.27 -14.40 -13.50
C ILE A 461 13.00 -15.88 -13.60
N THR A 462 12.58 -16.29 -14.79
CA THR A 462 12.47 -17.67 -15.19
C THR A 462 13.28 -17.85 -16.48
N PRO A 463 13.80 -19.06 -16.75
CA PRO A 463 14.49 -19.33 -18.01
C PRO A 463 13.59 -19.06 -19.23
N GLU A 464 12.27 -19.20 -19.08
CA GLU A 464 11.28 -18.85 -20.10
C GLU A 464 11.27 -17.34 -20.38
N LYS A 465 11.25 -16.48 -19.35
CA LYS A 465 11.29 -15.02 -19.52
C LYS A 465 12.55 -14.58 -20.27
N ILE A 466 13.70 -15.20 -20.00
CA ILE A 466 14.95 -14.88 -20.69
C ILE A 466 14.90 -15.32 -22.16
N LYS A 467 14.36 -16.51 -22.45
CA LYS A 467 14.15 -16.97 -23.83
C LYS A 467 13.24 -16.02 -24.60
N THR A 468 12.12 -15.59 -24.01
CA THR A 468 11.20 -14.63 -24.66
C THR A 468 11.87 -13.28 -24.93
N LEU A 469 12.79 -12.84 -24.06
CA LEU A 469 13.58 -11.63 -24.29
C LEU A 469 14.58 -11.83 -25.44
N GLY A 470 15.27 -12.96 -25.49
CA GLY A 470 16.16 -13.32 -26.60
C GLY A 470 15.43 -13.33 -27.94
N ASP A 471 14.27 -14.01 -28.00
CA ASP A 471 13.42 -14.05 -29.19
C ASP A 471 12.95 -12.64 -29.61
N MET A 472 12.62 -11.78 -28.65
CA MET A 472 12.25 -10.39 -28.93
C MET A 472 13.42 -9.60 -29.54
N ILE A 473 14.64 -9.75 -29.02
CA ILE A 473 15.84 -9.07 -29.52
C ILE A 473 16.13 -9.52 -30.96
N ILE A 474 16.06 -10.83 -31.22
CA ILE A 474 16.28 -11.39 -32.56
C ILE A 474 15.20 -10.92 -33.54
N ALA A 475 13.92 -10.99 -33.14
CA ALA A 475 12.82 -10.51 -33.96
C ALA A 475 12.93 -9.00 -34.25
N GLY A 476 13.31 -8.20 -33.24
CA GLY A 476 13.59 -6.77 -33.38
C GLY A 476 14.70 -6.49 -34.39
N SER A 477 15.83 -7.19 -34.26
CA SER A 477 16.96 -7.10 -35.19
C SER A 477 16.54 -7.41 -36.63
N ASN A 478 15.84 -8.53 -36.85
CA ASN A 478 15.34 -8.91 -38.17
C ASN A 478 14.37 -7.87 -38.74
N SER A 479 13.52 -7.27 -37.90
CA SER A 479 12.61 -6.21 -38.32
C SER A 479 13.34 -4.95 -38.79
N VAL A 480 14.43 -4.57 -38.10
CA VAL A 480 15.24 -3.40 -38.47
C VAL A 480 15.98 -3.66 -39.77
N ILE A 481 16.55 -4.86 -39.96
CA ILE A 481 17.19 -5.27 -41.21
C ILE A 481 16.21 -5.20 -42.37
N ALA A 482 15.02 -5.80 -42.23
CA ALA A 482 13.99 -5.78 -43.27
C ALA A 482 13.52 -4.36 -43.63
N LEU A 483 13.36 -3.48 -42.63
CA LEU A 483 12.99 -2.08 -42.87
C LEU A 483 14.12 -1.29 -43.53
N ALA A 484 15.38 -1.52 -43.15
CA ALA A 484 16.53 -0.86 -43.77
C ALA A 484 16.70 -1.30 -45.24
N GLU A 485 16.50 -2.58 -45.53
CA GLU A 485 16.46 -3.08 -46.91
C GLU A 485 15.31 -2.47 -47.71
N PHE A 486 14.13 -2.38 -47.12
CA PHE A 486 12.97 -1.72 -47.73
C PHE A 486 13.23 -0.23 -48.01
N GLU A 487 13.82 0.51 -47.07
CA GLU A 487 14.19 1.92 -47.27
C GLU A 487 15.23 2.08 -48.37
N LYS A 488 16.24 1.20 -48.42
CA LYS A 488 17.25 1.20 -49.47
C LYS A 488 16.62 0.96 -50.85
N VAL A 489 15.70 0.00 -50.94
CA VAL A 489 15.00 -0.34 -52.18
C VAL A 489 14.08 0.80 -52.65
N THR A 490 13.38 1.46 -51.73
CA THR A 490 12.49 2.59 -52.05
C THR A 490 13.24 3.88 -52.40
N SER A 491 14.36 4.17 -51.71
CA SER A 491 15.16 5.39 -51.95
C SER A 491 15.86 5.41 -53.32
N CYS A 492 16.21 4.24 -53.87
CA CYS A 492 16.84 4.09 -55.18
C CYS A 492 15.96 4.54 -56.37
N ASN A 493 14.64 4.71 -56.17
CA ASN A 493 13.69 5.05 -57.24
C ASN A 493 13.32 6.54 -57.31
N SER A 494 13.90 7.44 -56.52
CA SER A 494 13.55 8.87 -56.58
C SER A 494 13.94 9.60 -57.89
N SER A 495 14.58 8.94 -58.86
CA SER A 495 15.17 9.56 -60.06
C SER A 495 14.38 9.41 -61.38
N LYS A 496 13.26 8.68 -61.42
CA LYS A 496 12.47 8.52 -62.66
C LYS A 496 11.30 9.52 -62.70
N LYS A 497 11.32 10.45 -63.67
CA LYS A 497 10.27 11.47 -63.88
C LYS A 497 8.86 10.89 -64.16
N TYR A 498 8.75 9.60 -64.46
CA TYR A 498 7.50 8.93 -64.83
C TYR A 498 7.40 7.59 -64.12
N PHE A 499 6.61 7.55 -63.04
CA PHE A 499 6.21 6.30 -62.39
C PHE A 499 4.81 5.91 -62.86
N PRO A 500 4.63 4.69 -63.43
CA PRO A 500 3.30 4.17 -63.71
C PRO A 500 2.52 4.03 -62.40
N THR A 501 1.22 4.26 -62.46
CA THR A 501 0.34 4.07 -61.29
C THR A 501 0.13 2.57 -61.02
N LEU A 502 -0.22 2.20 -59.79
CA LEU A 502 -0.53 0.81 -59.43
C LEU A 502 -1.61 0.19 -60.34
N LEU A 503 -2.55 1.03 -60.82
CA LEU A 503 -3.55 0.63 -61.80
C LEU A 503 -2.97 0.32 -63.19
N GLU A 504 -1.91 1.00 -63.60
CA GLU A 504 -1.21 0.75 -64.89
C GLU A 504 -0.30 -0.48 -64.82
N LEU A 505 0.07 -0.91 -63.62
CA LEU A 505 0.84 -2.13 -63.34
C LEU A 505 -0.03 -3.39 -63.16
N LEU A 506 -1.37 -3.26 -63.16
CA LEU A 506 -2.29 -4.40 -63.10
C LEU A 506 -2.06 -5.32 -64.30
N GLY A 507 -1.50 -6.51 -64.04
CA GLY A 507 -1.13 -7.51 -65.06
C GLY A 507 0.36 -7.87 -65.09
N LYS A 508 1.22 -7.14 -64.36
CA LYS A 508 2.64 -7.47 -64.14
C LYS A 508 2.89 -7.84 -62.67
N PRO A 509 3.95 -8.61 -62.33
CA PRO A 509 4.29 -8.88 -60.94
C PRO A 509 4.63 -7.57 -60.23
N VAL A 510 3.77 -7.16 -59.30
CA VAL A 510 3.93 -5.93 -58.53
C VAL A 510 4.93 -6.17 -57.41
N GLY A 511 6.04 -5.44 -57.40
CA GLY A 511 7.03 -5.47 -56.33
C GLY A 511 6.81 -4.37 -55.29
N PRO A 512 7.50 -4.44 -54.14
CA PRO A 512 7.50 -3.36 -53.13
C PRO A 512 8.02 -2.01 -53.68
N GLN A 513 8.74 -2.05 -54.81
CA GLN A 513 9.28 -0.89 -55.53
C GLN A 513 8.21 -0.09 -56.30
N ASP A 514 7.06 -0.71 -56.60
CA ASP A 514 6.03 -0.14 -57.47
C ASP A 514 4.88 0.51 -56.67
N VAL A 515 4.90 0.38 -55.34
CA VAL A 515 3.83 0.82 -54.43
C VAL A 515 4.18 2.19 -53.85
N ASP A 516 3.74 3.26 -54.51
CA ASP A 516 3.74 4.61 -53.94
C ASP A 516 2.32 5.01 -53.52
N ILE A 517 2.12 5.24 -52.22
CA ILE A 517 0.83 5.63 -51.61
C ILE A 517 0.33 6.97 -52.18
N LYS A 518 1.23 7.81 -52.68
CA LYS A 518 0.88 9.09 -53.31
C LYS A 518 0.43 8.96 -54.77
N ASN A 519 0.70 7.82 -55.41
CA ASN A 519 0.45 7.57 -56.83
C ASN A 519 -0.35 6.27 -57.06
N LEU A 520 -1.30 5.96 -56.15
CA LEU A 520 -2.16 4.77 -56.24
C LEU A 520 -3.06 4.79 -57.48
N PHE A 521 -3.58 5.97 -57.81
CA PHE A 521 -4.51 6.18 -58.92
C PHE A 521 -4.24 7.55 -59.56
N PRO A 522 -4.26 7.66 -60.90
CA PRO A 522 -4.09 8.94 -61.56
C PRO A 522 -5.37 9.78 -61.36
N MET A 523 -5.37 10.65 -60.35
CA MET A 523 -6.49 11.57 -60.07
C MET A 523 -6.77 12.56 -61.21
N ARG A 524 -5.84 12.71 -62.16
CA ARG A 524 -6.03 13.47 -63.40
C ARG A 524 -5.68 12.58 -64.60
N PRO A 525 -6.55 12.47 -65.61
CA PRO A 525 -6.23 11.74 -66.83
C PRO A 525 -5.01 12.41 -67.49
N ARG A 526 -3.93 11.65 -67.63
CA ARG A 526 -2.74 12.09 -68.38
C ARG A 526 -2.97 11.77 -69.85
N ILE A 527 -2.94 12.79 -70.69
CA ILE A 527 -3.02 12.63 -72.14
C ILE A 527 -1.76 11.89 -72.58
N MET A 528 -1.90 10.63 -73.00
CA MET A 528 -0.82 9.86 -73.59
C MET A 528 -0.89 9.98 -75.10
N PRO A 529 0.25 10.12 -75.80
CA PRO A 529 0.26 10.03 -77.25
C PRO A 529 -0.11 8.60 -77.63
N VAL A 530 -1.33 8.44 -78.17
CA VAL A 530 -1.72 7.21 -78.85
C VAL A 530 -1.06 7.28 -80.23
N SER A 531 -0.37 6.22 -80.65
CA SER A 531 0.14 6.15 -82.01
C SER A 531 -1.01 6.39 -82.98
N ALA A 532 -0.82 7.33 -83.92
CA ALA A 532 -1.79 7.58 -84.97
C ALA A 532 -2.15 6.23 -85.64
N LYS A 533 -3.44 6.04 -85.97
CA LYS A 533 -3.88 4.83 -86.68
C LYS A 533 -2.91 4.54 -87.83
N PRO A 534 -2.51 3.27 -88.04
CA PRO A 534 -1.62 2.94 -89.15
C PRO A 534 -2.23 3.48 -90.45
N ASN A 535 -1.44 4.23 -91.21
CA ASN A 535 -1.87 4.74 -92.51
C ASN A 535 -2.10 3.55 -93.43
N LEU A 536 -3.38 3.18 -93.61
CA LEU A 536 -3.82 2.19 -94.57
C LEU A 536 -3.97 2.92 -95.92
N PHE A 537 -3.02 2.67 -96.83
CA PHE A 537 -3.17 3.09 -98.21
C PHE A 537 -4.10 2.10 -98.92
N ASP A 538 -5.15 2.61 -99.56
CA ASP A 538 -5.99 1.80 -100.43
C ASP A 538 -5.25 1.54 -101.75
N LEU A 539 -4.41 0.51 -101.74
CA LEU A 539 -3.65 0.09 -102.90
C LEU A 539 -4.55 -0.42 -104.04
N ALA A 540 -5.82 -0.76 -103.77
CA ALA A 540 -6.75 -1.24 -104.79
C ALA A 540 -7.12 -0.12 -105.79
N PHE A 541 -7.10 1.14 -105.36
CA PHE A 541 -7.37 2.28 -106.23
C PHE A 541 -6.35 2.41 -107.38
N ASN A 542 -5.09 2.01 -107.16
CA ASN A 542 -4.05 2.02 -108.19
C ASN A 542 -4.33 1.04 -109.35
N TYR A 543 -5.25 0.09 -109.17
CA TYR A 543 -5.59 -0.90 -110.20
C TYR A 543 -6.87 -0.55 -110.98
N ILE A 544 -7.53 0.57 -110.66
CA ILE A 544 -8.68 1.06 -111.42
C ILE A 544 -8.16 1.71 -112.71
N THR A 545 -8.33 1.03 -113.84
CA THR A 545 -8.00 1.54 -115.17
C THR A 545 -9.26 1.98 -115.89
N TYR A 546 -9.30 3.22 -116.37
CA TYR A 546 -10.41 3.73 -117.19
C TYR A 546 -10.19 3.32 -118.65
N VAL A 547 -11.25 2.82 -119.30
CA VAL A 547 -11.20 2.12 -120.60
C VAL A 547 -10.73 3.00 -121.77
N ASP A 548 -10.69 4.33 -121.62
CA ASP A 548 -10.36 5.28 -122.70
C ASP A 548 -9.10 6.14 -122.46
N GLN A 549 -8.14 5.67 -121.65
CA GLN A 549 -6.84 6.34 -121.52
C GLN A 549 -5.68 5.49 -122.05
N PRO A 550 -4.87 5.98 -123.01
CA PRO A 550 -3.66 5.30 -123.44
C PRO A 550 -2.67 5.23 -122.27
N GLN A 551 -2.09 4.05 -122.06
CA GLN A 551 -1.12 3.74 -121.01
C GLN A 551 0.06 4.72 -121.04
N GLY A 552 0.01 5.75 -120.19
CA GLY A 552 1.16 6.56 -119.84
C GLY A 552 2.06 5.74 -118.93
N THR A 553 3.26 5.42 -119.42
CA THR A 553 4.33 4.77 -118.65
C THR A 553 4.60 5.54 -117.35
N PRO A 554 4.66 4.87 -116.18
CA PRO A 554 5.00 5.53 -114.93
C PRO A 554 6.48 5.95 -114.95
N GLN A 555 6.73 7.26 -114.92
CA GLN A 555 8.05 7.81 -114.59
C GLN A 555 8.26 7.69 -113.07
N PRO A 556 9.41 7.17 -112.60
CA PRO A 556 9.75 7.18 -111.19
C PRO A 556 10.16 8.59 -110.79
N VAL A 557 9.41 9.23 -109.89
CA VAL A 557 9.83 10.50 -109.29
C VAL A 557 10.72 10.21 -108.09
N GLU A 558 11.89 10.82 -108.21
CA GLU A 558 13.09 10.80 -107.39
C GLU A 558 12.89 10.98 -105.89
N HIS A 559 13.71 10.24 -105.14
CA HIS A 559 14.09 10.53 -103.77
C HIS A 559 14.71 11.94 -103.69
N LEU A 560 14.12 12.81 -102.88
CA LEU A 560 14.77 14.02 -102.39
C LEU A 560 15.15 13.84 -100.92
N SER A 561 16.47 13.76 -100.78
CA SER A 561 17.40 13.79 -99.66
C SER A 561 16.94 14.50 -98.39
N GLU A 562 17.22 13.84 -97.26
CA GLU A 562 17.46 14.47 -95.96
C GLU A 562 18.75 15.28 -95.99
N GLU A 563 18.73 16.50 -95.43
CA GLU A 563 19.92 17.14 -94.85
C GLU A 563 19.53 18.02 -93.64
N PRO A 564 20.47 18.30 -92.71
CA PRO A 564 20.22 18.37 -91.29
C PRO A 564 20.25 19.78 -90.67
N ALA A 565 19.93 19.80 -89.38
CA ALA A 565 19.74 20.95 -88.50
C ALA A 565 20.94 21.90 -88.30
N GLN A 566 20.62 23.17 -88.09
CA GLN A 566 21.30 24.21 -87.29
C GLN A 566 20.38 25.46 -87.33
N SER A 567 20.23 26.36 -86.36
CA SER A 567 20.65 26.53 -84.96
C SER A 567 19.97 27.84 -84.48
N GLN A 568 19.61 27.88 -83.19
CA GLN A 568 19.51 29.04 -82.29
C GLN A 568 18.77 30.33 -82.73
N THR A 569 17.75 30.69 -81.93
CA THR A 569 17.57 32.10 -81.52
C THR A 569 16.95 32.15 -80.13
N GLU A 570 17.76 32.57 -79.16
CA GLU A 570 17.30 33.01 -77.84
C GLU A 570 16.49 34.30 -77.97
N ILE A 571 15.36 34.40 -77.27
CA ILE A 571 14.67 35.65 -77.00
C ILE A 571 14.39 35.73 -75.49
N PRO A 572 14.85 36.79 -74.79
CA PRO A 572 14.60 36.96 -73.36
C PRO A 572 13.30 37.75 -73.11
N LYS A 573 12.61 37.50 -71.98
CA LYS A 573 11.62 38.34 -71.24
C LYS A 573 10.92 37.41 -70.22
N LYS A 574 10.55 37.75 -68.99
CA LYS A 574 10.44 39.01 -68.23
C LYS A 574 10.32 38.63 -66.74
N LYS A 575 10.86 39.48 -65.87
CA LYS A 575 10.60 39.49 -64.41
C LYS A 575 9.13 39.78 -64.13
N GLY A 576 8.54 39.08 -63.16
CA GLY A 576 7.27 39.39 -62.53
C GLY A 576 7.43 39.33 -61.01
N ILE A 577 7.41 40.50 -60.39
CA ILE A 577 7.33 40.72 -58.94
C ILE A 577 5.85 41.00 -58.64
N PHE A 578 5.38 40.58 -57.46
CA PHE A 578 4.09 40.82 -56.79
C PHE A 578 3.09 39.66 -56.75
N GLY A 579 2.87 39.16 -55.52
CA GLY A 579 1.56 38.68 -55.07
C GLY A 579 1.61 37.39 -54.28
N LEU A 580 1.68 37.49 -52.94
CA LEU A 580 0.89 36.71 -51.95
C LEU A 580 1.61 36.61 -50.59
N PHE A 581 1.62 37.73 -49.86
CA PHE A 581 1.16 37.70 -48.47
C PHE A 581 -0.36 37.69 -48.53
N GLY A 582 -1.02 36.67 -47.99
CA GLY A 582 -2.48 36.61 -47.97
C GLY A 582 -3.06 35.28 -47.51
N ARG A 583 -3.00 35.07 -46.18
CA ARG A 583 -3.63 34.00 -45.36
C ARG A 583 -3.07 32.59 -45.44
#